data_AF-A0A8B0SGI0-F1
#
_entry.id   AF-A0A8B0SGI0-F1
#
_cell.length_a   1.000
_cell.length_b   1.000
_cell.length_c   1.000
_cell.angle_alpha   90.00
_cell.angle_beta   90.00
_cell.angle_gamma   90.00
#
_symmetry.space_group_name_H-M   'P 1'
#
loop_
_entity.id
_entity.type
_entity.pdbx_description
1 polymer ?
#
loop_
_entity_poly.entity_id
_entity_poly.type
_entity_poly.pdbx_seq_one_letter_code
_entity_poly.pdbx_strand_id
1 'polypeptide(L)' 'MATLNNGPAMKPYTWTVYRLDNGKSVLETSLTRHSANIELAPGLYRADVTSEDGTVSRSRTFDLRTVSSSDVIIAMD' A
#
# COMPACT_ATOMS: atom_id res chain seq x y z
N MET A 1 -13.04 -13.67 12.14
CA MET A 1 -11.57 -13.87 12.15
C MET A 1 -11.32 -15.20 11.46
N ALA A 2 -10.62 -15.22 10.33
CA ALA A 2 -10.35 -16.46 9.60
C ALA A 2 -9.00 -17.02 10.03
N THR A 3 -8.98 -18.24 10.56
CA THR A 3 -7.77 -18.92 11.03
C THR A 3 -7.49 -20.14 10.14
N LEU A 4 -6.21 -20.39 9.85
CA LEU A 4 -5.75 -21.61 9.18
C LEU A 4 -4.71 -22.26 10.11
N ASN A 5 -4.92 -23.50 10.53
CA ASN A 5 -4.04 -24.23 11.45
C ASN A 5 -3.62 -23.44 12.70
N ASN A 6 -4.59 -22.84 13.41
CA ASN A 6 -4.36 -22.01 14.60
C ASN A 6 -3.47 -20.77 14.42
N GLY A 7 -3.11 -20.41 13.19
CA GLY A 7 -2.47 -19.14 12.83
C GLY A 7 -3.44 -18.19 12.10
N PRO A 8 -3.13 -16.88 12.03
CA PRO A 8 -3.87 -15.99 11.15
C PRO A 8 -3.74 -16.48 9.71
N ALA A 9 -4.86 -16.61 9.00
CA ALA A 9 -4.88 -17.12 7.62
C ALA A 9 -4.12 -16.21 6.63
N MET A 10 -3.75 -15.00 7.05
CA MET A 10 -2.94 -14.05 6.31
C MET A 10 -1.91 -13.41 7.25
N LYS A 11 -0.67 -13.21 6.77
CA LYS A 11 0.36 -12.47 7.51
C LYS A 11 0.03 -10.97 7.52
N PRO A 12 0.31 -10.22 8.61
CA PRO A 12 0.12 -8.78 8.61
C PRO A 12 1.10 -8.11 7.64
N TYR A 13 0.57 -7.22 6.80
CA TYR A 13 1.34 -6.37 5.90
C TYR A 13 1.02 -4.91 6.17
N THR A 14 2.03 -4.06 6.08
CA THR A 14 1.89 -2.61 6.21
C THR A 14 2.07 -1.95 4.86
N TRP A 15 1.06 -1.21 4.43
CA TRP A 15 1.12 -0.35 3.27
C TRP A 15 1.63 1.01 3.70
N THR A 16 2.61 1.54 2.98
CA THR A 16 3.13 2.89 3.17
C THR A 16 3.06 3.62 1.84
N VAL A 17 2.22 4.65 1.77
CA VAL A 17 1.97 5.40 0.56
C VAL A 17 2.77 6.70 0.62
N TYR A 18 3.55 6.92 -0.42
CA TYR A 18 4.34 8.12 -0.62
C TYR A 18 3.82 8.89 -1.82
N ARG A 19 3.68 10.20 -1.68
CA ARG A 19 3.55 11.11 -2.82
C ARG A 19 4.92 11.35 -3.44
N LEU A 20 4.97 11.32 -4.76
CA LEU A 20 6.17 11.59 -5.55
C LEU A 20 6.09 13.00 -6.13
N ASP A 21 6.68 13.97 -5.44
CA ASP A 21 6.74 15.37 -5.88
C ASP A 21 8.18 15.78 -6.16
N ASN A 22 8.45 16.32 -7.36
CA ASN A 22 9.73 16.92 -7.74
C ASN A 22 10.97 16.06 -7.39
N GLY A 23 10.87 14.74 -7.59
CA GLY A 23 11.95 13.78 -7.30
C GLY A 23 12.12 13.40 -5.83
N LYS A 24 11.22 13.86 -4.95
CA LYS A 24 11.16 13.48 -3.53
C LYS A 24 9.94 12.61 -3.26
N SER A 25 10.10 11.67 -2.32
CA SER A 25 9.00 10.89 -1.75
C SER A 25 8.57 11.49 -0.41
N VAL A 26 7.34 11.96 -0.31
CA VAL A 26 6.73 12.47 0.92
C VAL A 26 5.76 11.43 1.45
N LEU A 27 5.86 11.08 2.73
CA LEU A 27 4.92 10.14 3.36
C LEU A 27 3.52 10.76 3.41
N GLU A 28 2.53 10.06 2.87
CA GLU A 28 1.12 10.47 2.89
C GLU A 28 0.34 9.70 3.94
N THR A 29 0.46 8.37 3.93
CA THR A 29 -0.25 7.53 4.90
C THR A 29 0.43 6.18 5.08
N SER A 30 0.15 5.53 6.21
CA SER A 30 0.56 4.16 6.50
C SER A 30 -0.58 3.40 7.17
N LEU A 31 -0.80 2.17 6.73
CA LEU A 31 -1.92 1.35 7.20
C LEU A 31 -1.57 -0.15 7.17
N THR A 32 -1.79 -0.81 8.31
CA THR A 32 -1.57 -2.25 8.48
C THR A 32 -2.88 -3.01 8.25
N ARG A 33 -3.27 -3.12 6.97
CA ARG A 33 -4.50 -3.81 6.53
C ARG A 33 -4.28 -4.44 5.15
N HIS A 34 -5.04 -5.49 4.84
CA HIS A 34 -4.99 -6.13 3.51
C HIS A 34 -5.68 -5.32 2.41
N SER A 35 -6.63 -4.47 2.79
CA SER A 35 -7.37 -3.61 1.87
C SER A 35 -7.83 -2.37 2.63
N ALA A 36 -7.76 -1.21 1.99
CA ALA A 36 -8.33 0.03 2.48
C ALA A 36 -8.69 0.94 1.32
N ASN A 37 -9.69 1.78 1.56
CA ASN A 37 -9.98 2.94 0.73
C ASN A 37 -9.30 4.14 1.37
N ILE A 38 -8.51 4.88 0.59
CA ILE A 38 -7.83 6.10 1.03
C ILE A 38 -8.16 7.23 0.07
N GLU A 39 -8.47 8.39 0.62
CA GLU A 39 -8.67 9.61 -0.16
C GLU A 39 -7.31 10.27 -0.36
N LEU A 40 -6.93 10.50 -1.62
CA LEU A 40 -5.67 11.13 -2.00
C LEU A 40 -5.97 12.28 -2.94
N ALA A 41 -5.16 13.34 -2.83
CA ALA A 41 -5.21 14.43 -3.81
C ALA A 41 -4.73 13.95 -5.19
N PRO A 42 -5.07 14.65 -6.28
CA PRO A 42 -4.47 14.36 -7.58
C PRO A 42 -2.94 14.50 -7.53
N GLY A 43 -2.23 13.46 -7.95
CA GLY A 43 -0.78 13.39 -7.84
C GLY A 43 -0.20 12.04 -8.27
N LEU A 44 1.13 11.94 -8.28
CA LEU A 44 1.84 10.69 -8.52
C LEU A 44 2.22 10.06 -7.18
N TYR A 45 2.02 8.76 -7.04
CA TYR A 45 2.21 8.06 -5.77
C TYR A 45 2.98 6.74 -5.93
N ARG A 46 3.64 6.32 -4.85
CA ARG A 46 4.23 4.98 -4.68
C ARG A 46 3.66 4.35 -3.42
N ALA A 47 3.07 3.17 -3.53
CA ALA A 47 2.72 2.34 -2.39
C ALA A 47 3.81 1.26 -2.20
N ASP A 48 4.46 1.28 -1.04
CA ASP A 48 5.40 0.25 -0.61
C ASP A 48 4.69 -0.65 0.40
N VAL A 49 4.83 -1.96 0.25
CA VAL A 49 4.26 -2.95 1.16
C VAL A 49 5.37 -3.67 1.89
N THR A 50 5.38 -3.53 3.21
CA THR A 50 6.33 -4.17 4.10
C THR A 50 5.70 -5.36 4.81
N SER A 51 6.46 -6.45 4.92
CA SER A 51 6.14 -7.54 5.84
C SER A 51 6.40 -7.12 7.29
N GLU A 52 5.92 -7.92 8.25
CA GLU A 52 6.20 -7.73 9.68
C GLU A 52 7.71 -7.62 9.98
N ASP A 53 8.54 -8.34 9.23
CA ASP A 53 10.01 -8.32 9.35
C ASP A 53 10.65 -7.01 8.81
N GLY A 54 9.84 -6.02 8.42
CA GLY A 54 10.28 -4.72 7.91
C GLY A 54 10.82 -4.75 6.47
N THR A 55 10.81 -5.91 5.81
CA THR A 55 11.27 -6.05 4.44
C THR A 55 10.20 -5.54 3.48
N VAL A 56 10.55 -4.58 2.62
CA VAL A 56 9.69 -4.16 1.50
C VAL A 56 9.52 -5.36 0.58
N SER A 57 8.34 -5.96 0.61
CA SER A 57 8.00 -7.11 -0.22
C SER A 57 7.73 -6.67 -1.65
N ARG A 58 6.96 -5.58 -1.84
CA ARG A 58 6.58 -5.06 -3.16
C ARG A 58 6.33 -3.56 -3.13
N SER A 59 6.52 -2.92 -4.28
CA SER A 59 6.23 -1.51 -4.50
C SER A 59 5.40 -1.34 -5.76
N ARG A 60 4.44 -0.39 -5.77
CA ARG A 60 3.65 -0.05 -6.96
C ARG A 60 3.47 1.46 -7.08
N THR A 61 3.75 1.99 -8.27
CA THR A 61 3.51 3.40 -8.61
C THR A 61 2.17 3.54 -9.33
N PHE A 62 1.44 4.60 -9.02
CA PHE A 62 0.15 4.91 -9.64
C PHE A 62 -0.03 6.44 -9.75
N ASP A 63 -0.74 6.88 -10.78
CA ASP A 63 -0.94 8.29 -11.10
C ASP A 63 -2.42 8.65 -11.00
N LEU A 64 -2.76 9.57 -10.09
CA LEU A 64 -4.10 10.07 -9.84
C LEU A 64 -4.35 11.43 -10.53
N ARG A 65 -3.45 11.92 -11.39
CA ARG A 65 -3.60 13.22 -12.04
C ARG A 65 -4.72 13.25 -13.08
N THR A 66 -5.00 12.11 -13.72
CA THR A 66 -5.95 12.01 -14.84
C THR A 66 -7.15 11.11 -14.54
N VAL A 67 -7.20 10.50 -13.35
CA VAL A 67 -8.23 9.53 -12.97
C VAL A 67 -8.83 9.89 -11.62
N SER A 68 -10.14 9.79 -11.51
CA SER A 68 -10.89 10.08 -10.27
C SER A 68 -10.81 8.95 -9.24
N SER A 69 -10.37 7.75 -9.66
CA SER A 69 -10.16 6.58 -8.80
C SER A 69 -9.10 5.67 -9.43
N SER A 70 -8.38 4.91 -8.60
CA SER A 70 -7.43 3.88 -9.06
C SER A 70 -7.44 2.67 -8.15
N ASP A 71 -7.61 1.49 -8.74
CA ASP A 71 -7.51 0.21 -8.05
C ASP A 71 -6.06 -0.29 -8.07
N VAL A 72 -5.38 -0.19 -6.92
CA VAL A 72 -4.01 -0.65 -6.75
C VAL A 72 -4.03 -2.04 -6.10
N ILE A 73 -3.93 -3.07 -6.92
CA ILE A 73 -3.89 -4.47 -6.46
C ILE A 73 -2.45 -4.96 -6.40
N ILE A 74 -2.02 -5.47 -5.26
CA ILE A 74 -0.72 -6.13 -5.11
C ILE A 74 -0.96 -7.52 -4.57
N ALA A 75 -0.67 -8.55 -5.37
CA ALA A 75 -0.71 -9.93 -4.91
C ALA A 75 0.40 -10.15 -3.87
N MET A 76 0.03 -10.65 -2.70
CA MET A 76 0.94 -11.10 -1.66
C MET A 76 0.86 -12.63 -1.66
N ASP A 77 1.97 -13.28 -2.00
CA ASP A 77 2.13 -14.73 -2.00
C ASP A 77 2.80 -15.17 -0.69
#